data_AF-A0A9X4LB09-F1
#
_entry.id   AF-A0A9X4LB09-F1
#
_cell.length_a   1.000
_cell.length_b   1.000
_cell.length_c   1.000
_cell.angle_alpha   90.00
_cell.angle_beta   90.00
_cell.angle_gamma   90.00
#
_symmetry.space_group_name_H-M   'P 1'
#
loop_
_entity.id
_entity.type
_entity.pdbx_description
1 polymer ?
#
loop_
_entity_poly.entity_id
_entity_poly.type
_entity_poly.pdbx_seq_one_letter_code
_entity_poly.pdbx_strand_id
1 'polypeptide(L)'
;MSKTVKIVIAVVIGLLLIVGIGGAVTYYFMKNSPKNTYLLSEQETAKQMQEYAKDRFENEFKFQDKMKDESYLISLDASADVPEKLLKSSDIPKSAVDASGLGFKMGHDPENEKSVLALNPTVADNEIGEFQWAADKDNQYYSAPILDDVYKAKNDELVDVYEKLTGETVSSSSSSASSMSGNNSAITNDTLNLNSLLSGTQVSQEKVEKISERYSELIIDKLDDDNFEKEDDKIDVDGEEKDTNKVTMNISKAETKSILTAVLEKAKEDKDIKGIAEDQFNAEAYDDSIDEALEEVKDADKDEFPSIKSVIWEDDNQILKRDLTLKDNSGADIKLEGTSLIDDDKLVMDYNVFADESKISLNGDSTKEDDKYDDKYTLGFDDGIKESDIKVTNKETVDGNKRTDKGDIEISANYDETTIEYVNKLETDVKNNSQKQDLDITTEVQYEPVTINIKGETKLKEDIKFDKAGAKDLNTMSNNDFSKLQKEISDNAEDILKDVVKDLEDK
;
A
#
# COMPACT_ATOMS: atom_id res chain seq x y z
N MET A 1 2.94 -5.28 -26.41
CA MET A 1 3.35 -6.33 -25.44
C MET A 1 2.21 -7.33 -25.23
N SER A 2 2.46 -8.63 -25.36
CA SER A 2 1.43 -9.67 -25.13
C SER A 2 1.07 -9.76 -23.64
N LYS A 3 -0.11 -10.32 -23.31
CA LYS A 3 -0.56 -10.54 -21.93
C LYS A 3 0.46 -11.39 -21.15
N THR A 4 0.98 -12.44 -21.78
CA THR A 4 2.04 -13.30 -21.25
C THR A 4 3.31 -12.52 -20.92
N VAL A 5 3.78 -11.63 -21.80
CA VAL A 5 4.99 -10.83 -21.54
C VAL A 5 4.79 -9.87 -20.36
N LYS A 6 3.60 -9.25 -20.23
CA LYS A 6 3.27 -8.40 -19.07
C LYS A 6 3.27 -9.16 -17.74
N ILE A 7 2.66 -10.35 -17.72
CA ILE A 7 2.65 -11.24 -16.54
C ILE A 7 4.09 -11.64 -16.18
N VAL A 8 4.90 -12.03 -17.17
CA VAL A 8 6.30 -12.43 -16.95
C VAL A 8 7.14 -11.29 -16.37
N ILE A 9 6.99 -10.05 -16.87
CA ILE A 9 7.74 -8.90 -16.34
C ILE A 9 7.37 -8.62 -14.88
N ALA A 10 6.08 -8.60 -14.56
CA ALA A 10 5.61 -8.36 -13.20
C ALA A 10 6.14 -9.42 -12.22
N VAL A 11 6.10 -10.70 -12.62
CA VAL A 11 6.61 -11.79 -11.79
C VAL A 11 8.13 -11.73 -11.69
N VAL A 12 8.89 -11.51 -12.77
CA VAL A 12 10.36 -11.45 -12.72
C VAL A 12 10.87 -10.30 -11.84
N ILE A 13 10.24 -9.12 -11.90
CA ILE A 13 10.56 -8.00 -11.00
C ILE A 13 10.24 -8.39 -9.55
N GLY A 14 9.08 -9.00 -9.31
CA GLY A 14 8.72 -9.53 -7.99
C GLY A 14 9.72 -10.57 -7.47
N LEU A 15 10.21 -11.46 -8.33
CA LEU A 15 11.20 -12.48 -7.99
C LEU A 15 12.53 -11.88 -7.55
N LEU A 16 13.01 -10.84 -8.24
CA LEU A 16 14.25 -10.14 -7.85
C LEU A 16 14.10 -9.42 -6.50
N LEU A 17 12.93 -8.83 -6.23
CA LEU A 17 12.65 -8.20 -4.94
C LEU A 17 12.57 -9.23 -3.79
N ILE A 18 11.98 -10.40 -4.06
CA ILE A 18 11.85 -11.50 -3.09
C ILE A 18 13.22 -12.08 -2.71
N VAL A 19 14.12 -12.26 -3.68
CA VAL A 19 15.47 -12.81 -3.45
C VAL A 19 16.30 -11.91 -2.52
N GLY A 20 16.13 -10.58 -2.58
CA GLY A 20 16.80 -9.66 -1.66
C GLY A 20 16.29 -9.75 -0.20
N ILE A 21 15.03 -10.08 0.01
CA ILE A 21 14.41 -10.06 1.35
C ILE A 21 14.57 -11.41 2.10
N GLY A 22 14.78 -12.52 1.38
CA GLY A 22 14.88 -13.86 1.97
C GLY A 22 16.17 -14.10 2.76
N GLY A 23 16.13 -13.95 4.09
CA GLY A 23 17.30 -14.03 4.98
C GLY A 23 17.99 -15.40 5.18
N ALA A 24 17.58 -16.46 4.47
CA ALA A 24 17.88 -17.84 4.88
C ALA A 24 19.11 -18.52 4.26
N VAL A 25 19.87 -17.84 3.41
CA VAL A 25 20.82 -18.54 2.53
C VAL A 25 22.27 -18.48 3.04
N THR A 26 22.47 -18.21 4.35
CA THR A 26 23.80 -18.16 4.98
C THR A 26 24.62 -19.46 4.83
N TYR A 27 23.98 -20.62 4.64
CA TYR A 27 24.70 -21.89 4.47
C TYR A 27 25.27 -22.11 3.06
N TYR A 28 24.71 -21.47 2.03
CA TYR A 28 25.19 -21.59 0.64
C TYR A 28 26.33 -20.61 0.30
N PHE A 29 26.41 -19.46 0.99
CA PHE A 29 27.34 -18.37 0.67
C PHE A 29 28.77 -18.54 1.17
N MET A 30 29.13 -19.68 1.77
CA MET A 30 30.51 -19.96 2.20
C MET A 30 31.52 -20.14 1.04
N LYS A 31 31.08 -20.22 -0.22
CA LYS A 31 31.96 -20.31 -1.40
C LYS A 31 32.04 -18.96 -2.11
N ASN A 32 33.26 -18.51 -2.43
CA ASN A 32 33.51 -17.33 -3.27
C ASN A 32 33.24 -17.66 -4.76
N SER A 33 31.99 -17.92 -5.13
CA SER A 33 31.55 -18.06 -6.53
C SER A 33 30.88 -16.78 -7.02
N PRO A 34 30.84 -16.54 -8.35
CA PRO A 34 30.10 -15.41 -8.93
C PRO A 34 28.62 -15.40 -8.53
N LYS A 35 27.94 -16.56 -8.60
CA LYS A 35 26.56 -16.73 -8.15
C LYS A 35 26.36 -16.31 -6.68
N ASN A 36 27.21 -16.79 -5.78
CA ASN A 36 27.11 -16.46 -4.36
C ASN A 36 27.37 -14.98 -4.08
N THR A 37 28.33 -14.38 -4.80
CA THR A 37 28.59 -12.93 -4.70
C THR A 37 27.34 -12.15 -5.12
N TYR A 38 26.74 -12.51 -6.26
CA TYR A 38 25.53 -11.87 -6.76
C TYR A 38 24.39 -11.92 -5.74
N LEU A 39 24.04 -13.13 -5.29
CA LEU A 39 22.90 -13.36 -4.40
C LEU A 39 23.11 -12.76 -3.00
N LEU A 40 24.33 -12.84 -2.45
CA LEU A 40 24.65 -12.21 -1.17
C LEU A 40 24.54 -10.69 -1.26
N SER A 41 24.93 -10.10 -2.40
CA SER A 41 24.83 -8.65 -2.60
C SER A 41 23.38 -8.17 -2.66
N GLU A 42 22.50 -8.92 -3.33
CA GLU A 42 21.05 -8.66 -3.32
C GLU A 42 20.49 -8.68 -1.90
N GLN A 43 20.87 -9.69 -1.11
CA GLN A 43 20.39 -9.87 0.26
C GLN A 43 20.88 -8.77 1.20
N GLU A 44 22.20 -8.51 1.23
CA GLU A 44 22.76 -7.53 2.16
C GLU A 44 22.34 -6.10 1.81
N THR A 45 22.21 -5.75 0.52
CA THR A 45 21.70 -4.43 0.12
C THR A 45 20.26 -4.22 0.60
N ALA A 46 19.38 -5.21 0.42
CA ALA A 46 18.00 -5.13 0.89
C ALA A 46 17.92 -5.04 2.42
N LYS A 47 18.77 -5.79 3.12
CA LYS A 47 18.87 -5.75 4.58
C LYS A 47 19.38 -4.40 5.09
N GLN A 48 20.40 -3.82 4.47
CA GLN A 48 20.89 -2.47 4.80
C GLN A 48 19.79 -1.42 4.62
N MET A 49 19.01 -1.49 3.54
CA MET A 49 17.86 -0.60 3.34
C MET A 49 16.79 -0.78 4.43
N GLN A 50 16.50 -2.03 4.82
CA GLN A 50 15.55 -2.31 5.91
C GLN A 50 16.07 -1.82 7.27
N GLU A 51 17.35 -2.00 7.56
CA GLU A 51 17.99 -1.53 8.79
C GLU A 51 17.98 0.00 8.85
N TYR A 52 18.34 0.70 7.77
CA TYR A 52 18.22 2.16 7.66
C TYR A 52 16.81 2.66 8.02
N ALA A 53 15.78 2.03 7.44
CA ALA A 53 14.39 2.38 7.73
C ALA A 53 13.97 2.03 9.17
N LYS A 54 14.35 0.86 9.68
CA LYS A 54 14.04 0.41 11.05
C LYS A 54 14.70 1.30 12.10
N ASP A 55 15.93 1.73 11.88
CA ASP A 55 16.66 2.60 12.80
C ASP A 55 16.07 4.00 12.83
N ARG A 56 15.68 4.54 11.66
CA ARG A 56 15.02 5.84 11.57
C ARG A 56 13.63 5.87 12.21
N PHE A 57 12.85 4.79 12.08
CA PHE A 57 11.44 4.72 12.52
C PHE A 57 11.19 3.66 13.61
N GLU A 58 12.16 3.46 14.51
CA GLU A 58 12.19 2.33 15.45
C GLU A 58 10.92 2.20 16.29
N ASN A 59 10.41 3.31 16.84
CA ASN A 59 9.22 3.30 17.67
C ASN A 59 7.97 2.95 16.86
N GLU A 60 7.84 3.48 15.65
CA GLU A 60 6.71 3.23 14.76
C GLU A 60 6.69 1.79 14.28
N PHE A 61 7.85 1.22 13.90
CA PHE A 61 7.94 -0.20 13.55
C PHE A 61 7.53 -1.10 14.72
N LYS A 62 8.01 -0.83 15.94
CA LYS A 62 7.59 -1.59 17.14
C LYS A 62 6.11 -1.43 17.44
N PHE A 63 5.55 -0.24 17.21
CA PHE A 63 4.13 0.03 17.45
C PHE A 63 3.23 -0.70 16.43
N GLN A 64 3.57 -0.62 15.15
CA GLN A 64 2.85 -1.34 14.09
C GLN A 64 2.96 -2.86 14.24
N ASP A 65 4.08 -3.37 14.72
CA ASP A 65 4.23 -4.80 14.98
C ASP A 65 3.22 -5.30 16.01
N LYS A 66 2.99 -4.52 17.09
CA LYS A 66 1.97 -4.85 18.10
C LYS A 66 0.53 -4.79 17.56
N MET A 67 0.21 -3.91 16.60
CA MET A 67 -1.14 -3.80 16.04
C MET A 67 -1.63 -5.07 15.31
N LYS A 68 -0.71 -5.98 14.97
CA LYS A 68 -1.03 -7.26 14.32
C LYS A 68 -1.69 -8.25 15.28
N ASP A 69 -1.19 -8.29 16.51
CA ASP A 69 -1.59 -9.29 17.50
C ASP A 69 -2.49 -8.69 18.60
N GLU A 70 -2.35 -7.38 18.85
CA GLU A 70 -3.09 -6.67 19.88
C GLU A 70 -4.26 -5.91 19.26
N SER A 71 -5.40 -5.87 19.97
CA SER A 71 -6.50 -5.02 19.55
C SER A 71 -6.05 -3.56 19.46
N TYR A 72 -6.59 -2.79 18.52
CA TYR A 72 -6.24 -1.39 18.37
C TYR A 72 -7.46 -0.53 18.04
N LEU A 73 -7.39 0.73 18.43
CA LEU A 73 -8.37 1.75 18.12
C LEU A 73 -7.67 3.01 17.64
N ILE A 74 -7.95 3.42 16.41
CA ILE A 74 -7.50 4.64 15.76
C ILE A 74 -8.69 5.61 15.76
N SER A 75 -8.45 6.84 16.20
CA SER A 75 -9.38 7.96 16.10
C SER A 75 -8.67 9.10 15.38
N LEU A 76 -9.26 9.61 14.30
CA LEU A 76 -8.76 10.74 13.52
C LEU A 76 -9.83 11.84 13.51
N ASP A 77 -9.43 13.07 13.77
CA ASP A 77 -10.28 14.26 13.65
C ASP A 77 -9.69 15.18 12.59
N ALA A 78 -10.41 15.34 11.47
CA ALA A 78 -10.02 16.21 10.38
C ALA A 78 -10.83 17.52 10.40
N SER A 79 -10.17 18.64 10.14
CA SER A 79 -10.78 19.97 9.99
C SER A 79 -10.05 20.75 8.89
N ALA A 80 -10.67 21.79 8.36
CA ALA A 80 -10.07 22.63 7.33
C ALA A 80 -10.12 24.11 7.70
N ASP A 81 -9.00 24.80 7.54
CA ASP A 81 -8.95 26.26 7.55
C ASP A 81 -8.99 26.77 6.10
N VAL A 82 -10.13 27.35 5.73
CA VAL A 82 -10.35 27.92 4.40
C VAL A 82 -10.44 29.46 4.53
N PRO A 83 -9.66 30.21 3.73
CA PRO A 83 -9.74 31.67 3.71
C PRO A 83 -11.11 32.18 3.24
N GLU A 84 -11.61 33.23 3.89
CA GLU A 84 -12.93 33.81 3.62
C GLU A 84 -13.12 34.18 2.14
N LYS A 85 -12.05 34.59 1.45
CA LYS A 85 -12.08 34.97 0.03
C LYS A 85 -12.54 33.81 -0.87
N LEU A 86 -12.18 32.56 -0.56
CA LEU A 86 -12.59 31.38 -1.32
C LEU A 86 -14.06 31.00 -1.05
N LEU A 87 -14.58 31.37 0.13
CA LEU A 87 -15.94 31.04 0.55
C LEU A 87 -16.99 32.03 0.02
N LYS A 88 -16.56 33.26 -0.33
CA LYS A 88 -17.46 34.34 -0.80
C LYS A 88 -18.31 33.99 -2.02
N SER A 89 -17.81 33.14 -2.91
CA SER A 89 -18.58 32.74 -4.10
C SER A 89 -19.70 31.75 -3.79
N SER A 90 -19.63 31.08 -2.64
CA SER A 90 -20.55 30.00 -2.25
C SER A 90 -21.55 30.45 -1.17
N ASP A 91 -21.50 31.71 -0.74
CA ASP A 91 -22.28 32.26 0.38
C ASP A 91 -22.16 31.42 1.68
N ILE A 92 -21.03 30.72 1.88
CA ILE A 92 -20.75 29.94 3.08
C ILE A 92 -19.99 30.81 4.10
N PRO A 93 -20.50 31.01 5.32
CA PRO A 93 -19.78 31.74 6.36
C PRO A 93 -18.49 31.02 6.77
N LYS A 94 -17.40 31.77 6.99
CA LYS A 94 -16.15 31.19 7.53
C LYS A 94 -16.38 30.49 8.88
N SER A 95 -17.23 31.06 9.73
CA SER A 95 -17.64 30.48 11.02
C SER A 95 -18.31 29.12 10.90
N ALA A 96 -18.95 28.81 9.76
CA ALA A 96 -19.53 27.50 9.51
C ALA A 96 -18.46 26.47 9.13
N VAL A 97 -17.50 26.84 8.27
CA VAL A 97 -16.39 25.97 7.86
C VAL A 97 -15.47 25.66 9.04
N ASP A 98 -15.07 26.68 9.80
CA ASP A 98 -14.20 26.52 10.98
C ASP A 98 -14.84 25.66 12.09
N ALA A 99 -16.17 25.58 12.09
CA ALA A 99 -16.98 24.77 13.00
C ALA A 99 -17.38 23.40 12.41
N SER A 100 -16.84 23.05 11.24
CA SER A 100 -17.09 21.78 10.58
C SER A 100 -15.88 20.86 10.71
N GLY A 101 -16.12 19.56 10.77
CA GLY A 101 -15.07 18.57 10.93
C GLY A 101 -15.56 17.17 10.61
N LEU A 102 -14.61 16.25 10.47
CA LEU A 102 -14.88 14.85 10.24
C LEU A 102 -14.09 14.01 11.24
N GLY A 103 -14.80 13.39 12.17
CA GLY A 103 -14.26 12.33 13.00
C GLY A 103 -14.28 11.00 12.22
N PHE A 104 -13.20 10.24 12.31
CA PHE A 104 -13.09 8.88 11.81
C PHE A 104 -12.56 7.97 12.91
N LYS A 105 -13.15 6.79 13.04
CA LYS A 105 -12.76 5.81 14.03
C LYS A 105 -12.62 4.45 13.36
N MET A 106 -11.49 3.80 13.56
CA MET A 106 -11.25 2.43 13.10
C MET A 106 -10.71 1.60 14.25
N GLY A 107 -11.31 0.46 14.54
CA GLY A 107 -10.77 -0.45 15.53
C GLY A 107 -10.95 -1.90 15.13
N HIS A 108 -9.98 -2.71 15.52
CA HIS A 108 -9.95 -4.13 15.21
C HIS A 108 -9.36 -4.90 16.39
N ASP A 109 -9.95 -6.05 16.68
CA ASP A 109 -9.50 -7.02 17.67
C ASP A 109 -9.39 -8.38 16.97
N PRO A 110 -8.18 -8.78 16.59
CA PRO A 110 -7.95 -10.05 15.89
C PRO A 110 -8.37 -11.27 16.72
N GLU A 111 -8.14 -11.24 18.04
CA GLU A 111 -8.43 -12.40 18.91
C GLU A 111 -9.94 -12.62 19.10
N ASN A 112 -10.72 -11.53 19.22
CA ASN A 112 -12.15 -11.61 19.46
C ASN A 112 -13.00 -11.45 18.19
N GLU A 113 -12.36 -11.32 17.01
CA GLU A 113 -12.99 -11.09 15.72
C GLU A 113 -14.00 -9.93 15.78
N LYS A 114 -13.56 -8.79 16.32
CA LYS A 114 -14.39 -7.59 16.42
C LYS A 114 -13.77 -6.45 15.66
N SER A 115 -14.61 -5.75 14.91
CA SER A 115 -14.20 -4.57 14.17
C SER A 115 -15.22 -3.45 14.28
N VAL A 116 -14.75 -2.22 14.16
CA VAL A 116 -15.59 -1.03 14.04
C VAL A 116 -14.94 -0.04 13.08
N LEU A 117 -15.74 0.51 12.20
CA LEU A 117 -15.44 1.66 11.37
C LEU A 117 -16.56 2.67 11.60
N ALA A 118 -16.23 3.90 11.96
CA ALA A 118 -17.21 4.94 12.17
C ALA A 118 -16.78 6.28 11.59
N LEU A 119 -17.75 7.04 11.11
CA LEU A 119 -17.61 8.42 10.63
C LEU A 119 -18.56 9.31 11.43
N ASN A 120 -18.02 10.41 11.95
CA ASN A 120 -18.72 11.36 12.80
C ASN A 120 -18.59 12.77 12.17
N PRO A 121 -19.38 13.09 11.13
CA PRO A 121 -19.37 14.41 10.53
C PRO A 121 -20.00 15.45 11.47
N THR A 122 -19.37 16.62 11.52
CA THR A 122 -19.88 17.83 12.19
C THR A 122 -19.96 18.93 11.15
N VAL A 123 -21.10 19.61 11.06
CA VAL A 123 -21.29 20.76 10.16
C VAL A 123 -21.76 21.94 10.98
N ALA A 124 -21.02 23.04 10.95
CA ALA A 124 -21.37 24.28 11.64
C ALA A 124 -21.66 24.13 13.15
N ASP A 125 -20.87 23.32 13.88
CA ASP A 125 -21.06 22.88 15.29
C ASP A 125 -22.24 21.92 15.53
N ASN A 126 -22.95 21.49 14.48
CA ASN A 126 -23.99 20.47 14.60
C ASN A 126 -23.41 19.07 14.31
N GLU A 127 -23.43 18.20 15.33
CA GLU A 127 -23.07 16.80 15.19
C GLU A 127 -24.18 16.08 14.41
N ILE A 128 -23.87 15.68 13.17
CA ILE A 128 -24.83 14.94 12.32
C ILE A 128 -25.14 13.55 12.91
N GLY A 129 -24.19 13.02 13.69
CA GLY A 129 -24.24 11.72 14.34
C GLY A 129 -23.33 10.68 13.69
N GLU A 130 -23.21 9.52 14.33
CA GLU A 130 -22.23 8.49 13.97
C GLU A 130 -22.77 7.53 12.90
N PHE A 131 -22.10 7.47 11.75
CA PHE A 131 -22.28 6.42 10.75
C PHE A 131 -21.30 5.29 11.07
N GLN A 132 -21.80 4.21 11.63
CA GLN A 132 -21.02 3.08 12.13
C GLN A 132 -21.31 1.81 11.34
N TRP A 133 -20.24 1.16 10.90
CA TRP A 133 -20.20 -0.24 10.49
C TRP A 133 -19.34 -1.01 11.50
N ALA A 134 -19.92 -2.00 12.16
CA ALA A 134 -19.22 -2.86 13.11
C ALA A 134 -19.40 -4.33 12.77
N ALA A 135 -18.56 -5.19 13.33
CA ALA A 135 -18.63 -6.63 13.12
C ALA A 135 -18.25 -7.38 14.40
N ASP A 136 -18.89 -8.53 14.60
CA ASP A 136 -18.39 -9.60 15.45
C ASP A 136 -18.22 -10.89 14.63
N LYS A 137 -17.79 -11.97 15.30
CA LYS A 137 -17.61 -13.29 14.70
C LYS A 137 -18.80 -13.82 13.89
N ASP A 138 -20.03 -13.42 14.23
CA ASP A 138 -21.25 -13.98 13.67
C ASP A 138 -21.95 -13.00 12.70
N ASN A 139 -21.88 -11.69 12.96
CA ASN A 139 -22.65 -10.68 12.23
C ASN A 139 -21.89 -9.37 11.97
N GLN A 140 -22.28 -8.70 10.89
CA GLN A 140 -22.08 -7.27 10.65
C GLN A 140 -23.24 -6.47 11.26
N TYR A 141 -22.94 -5.25 11.71
CA TYR A 141 -23.86 -4.32 12.34
C TYR A 141 -23.74 -2.95 11.70
N TYR A 142 -24.88 -2.32 11.42
CA TYR A 142 -24.99 -1.02 10.78
C TYR A 142 -25.85 -0.10 11.64
N SER A 143 -25.31 1.07 11.97
CA SER A 143 -25.99 2.12 12.72
C SER A 143 -25.64 3.45 12.09
N ALA A 144 -26.62 4.31 11.87
CA ALA A 144 -26.38 5.63 11.30
C ALA A 144 -27.52 6.57 11.70
N PRO A 145 -27.33 7.89 11.64
CA PRO A 145 -28.40 8.85 11.93
C PRO A 145 -29.57 8.76 10.93
N ILE A 146 -29.32 8.21 9.76
CA ILE A 146 -30.35 7.91 8.74
C ILE A 146 -31.13 6.62 9.03
N LEU A 147 -30.81 5.91 10.11
CA LEU A 147 -31.42 4.65 10.52
C LEU A 147 -32.06 4.81 11.93
N ASP A 148 -33.32 4.42 12.08
CA ASP A 148 -34.05 4.50 13.35
C ASP A 148 -33.60 3.43 14.35
N ASP A 149 -33.01 2.34 13.85
CA ASP A 149 -32.58 1.19 14.64
C ASP A 149 -31.20 0.68 14.16
N VAL A 150 -30.54 -0.13 14.98
CA VAL A 150 -29.37 -0.90 14.56
C VAL A 150 -29.84 -2.05 13.67
N TYR A 151 -29.19 -2.23 12.53
CA TYR A 151 -29.43 -3.34 11.62
C TYR A 151 -28.26 -4.32 11.67
N LYS A 152 -28.52 -5.60 11.44
CA LYS A 152 -27.48 -6.64 11.37
C LYS A 152 -27.64 -7.53 10.15
N ALA A 153 -26.52 -8.06 9.69
CA ALA A 153 -26.46 -9.07 8.64
C ALA A 153 -25.49 -10.18 9.05
N LYS A 154 -25.82 -11.46 8.82
CA LYS A 154 -24.90 -12.55 9.12
C LYS A 154 -23.72 -12.56 8.16
N ASN A 155 -22.54 -12.90 8.67
CA ASN A 155 -21.30 -12.93 7.90
C ASN A 155 -21.33 -13.89 6.71
N ASP A 156 -22.04 -15.01 6.82
CA ASP A 156 -22.16 -16.04 5.78
C ASP A 156 -23.28 -15.79 4.75
N GLU A 157 -24.05 -14.72 4.91
CA GLU A 157 -25.21 -14.37 4.08
C GLU A 157 -25.16 -12.87 3.65
N LEU A 158 -23.98 -12.26 3.56
CA LEU A 158 -23.80 -10.83 3.21
C LEU A 158 -24.12 -10.53 1.75
N VAL A 159 -23.76 -11.42 0.82
CA VAL A 159 -24.10 -11.29 -0.60
C VAL A 159 -25.62 -11.22 -0.77
N ASP A 160 -26.39 -12.07 -0.09
CA ASP A 160 -27.85 -12.04 -0.15
C ASP A 160 -28.43 -10.70 0.32
N VAL A 161 -27.81 -10.07 1.32
CA VAL A 161 -28.21 -8.74 1.81
C VAL A 161 -27.82 -7.66 0.80
N TYR A 162 -26.63 -7.74 0.21
CA TYR A 162 -26.19 -6.84 -0.86
C TYR A 162 -27.14 -6.87 -2.05
N GLU A 163 -27.47 -8.05 -2.58
CA GLU A 163 -28.37 -8.20 -3.73
C GLU A 163 -29.77 -7.62 -3.45
N LYS A 164 -30.27 -7.78 -2.21
CA LYS A 164 -31.54 -7.18 -1.79
C LYS A 164 -31.48 -5.64 -1.74
N LEU A 165 -30.35 -5.07 -1.32
CA LEU A 165 -30.13 -3.62 -1.23
C LEU A 165 -29.96 -2.96 -2.58
N THR A 166 -29.14 -3.54 -3.45
CA THR A 166 -28.81 -2.94 -4.75
C THR A 166 -29.80 -3.33 -5.83
N GLY A 167 -30.50 -4.46 -5.68
CA GLY A 167 -31.28 -5.06 -6.76
C GLY A 167 -30.40 -5.67 -7.86
N GLU A 168 -29.08 -5.68 -7.66
CA GLU A 168 -28.12 -6.30 -8.56
C GLU A 168 -27.89 -7.74 -8.13
N THR A 169 -28.05 -8.68 -9.06
CA THR A 169 -27.66 -10.07 -8.82
C THR A 169 -26.15 -10.19 -9.01
N VAL A 170 -25.45 -10.65 -7.98
CA VAL A 170 -24.04 -11.00 -8.04
C VAL A 170 -23.95 -12.31 -8.80
N SER A 171 -23.88 -12.22 -10.14
CA SER A 171 -23.59 -13.40 -10.95
C SER A 171 -22.12 -13.77 -10.73
N SER A 172 -21.88 -15.02 -10.32
CA SER A 172 -20.58 -15.69 -10.30
C SER A 172 -19.92 -15.80 -11.70
N SER A 173 -20.34 -14.99 -12.67
CA SER A 173 -19.92 -15.00 -14.07
C SER A 173 -19.91 -13.62 -14.74
N SER A 174 -20.13 -12.51 -14.03
CA SER A 174 -20.28 -11.19 -14.68
C SER A 174 -18.93 -10.54 -15.02
N SER A 175 -18.40 -10.90 -16.19
CA SER A 175 -17.46 -10.11 -16.99
C SER A 175 -18.11 -8.87 -17.64
N SER A 176 -19.06 -8.23 -16.95
CA SER A 176 -19.78 -7.06 -17.47
C SER A 176 -20.34 -6.20 -16.35
N ALA A 177 -19.49 -5.29 -15.85
CA ALA A 177 -19.93 -4.00 -15.34
C ALA A 177 -19.00 -2.93 -15.95
N SER A 178 -19.63 -1.97 -16.60
CA SER A 178 -19.01 -0.89 -17.36
C SER A 178 -18.11 0.01 -16.51
N SER A 179 -16.87 0.17 -16.94
CA SER A 179 -16.04 1.39 -16.89
C SER A 179 -16.19 2.31 -15.66
N MET A 180 -15.45 2.00 -14.59
CA MET A 180 -14.67 3.00 -13.85
C MET A 180 -13.60 2.26 -13.02
N SER A 181 -12.34 2.33 -13.48
CA SER A 181 -11.11 1.80 -12.85
C SER A 181 -11.01 0.29 -12.61
N GLY A 182 -9.91 -0.31 -13.09
CA GLY A 182 -9.70 -1.75 -13.07
C GLY A 182 -9.45 -2.28 -11.67
N ASN A 183 -10.39 -3.08 -11.18
CA ASN A 183 -10.17 -4.25 -10.31
C ASN A 183 -11.44 -5.09 -10.36
N ASN A 184 -11.38 -6.23 -11.04
CA ASN A 184 -12.52 -7.13 -11.22
C ASN A 184 -12.65 -8.06 -9.99
N SER A 185 -12.78 -7.48 -8.79
CA SER A 185 -12.97 -8.24 -7.56
C SER A 185 -14.40 -8.74 -7.49
N ALA A 186 -14.59 -10.06 -7.54
CA ALA A 186 -15.90 -10.67 -7.32
C ALA A 186 -16.42 -10.28 -5.94
N ILE A 187 -17.66 -9.79 -5.87
CA ILE A 187 -18.33 -9.48 -4.59
C ILE A 187 -18.62 -10.82 -3.89
N THR A 188 -17.98 -11.05 -2.74
CA THR A 188 -18.19 -12.22 -1.88
C THR A 188 -18.52 -11.79 -0.46
N ASN A 189 -18.96 -12.75 0.37
CA ASN A 189 -19.17 -12.51 1.80
C ASN A 189 -17.92 -11.97 2.49
N ASP A 190 -16.73 -12.50 2.16
CA ASP A 190 -15.48 -12.05 2.77
C ASP A 190 -15.11 -10.63 2.35
N THR A 191 -15.30 -10.26 1.08
CA THR A 191 -15.06 -8.87 0.62
C THR A 191 -16.01 -7.85 1.23
N LEU A 192 -17.16 -8.30 1.75
CA LEU A 192 -18.15 -7.49 2.44
C LEU A 192 -18.07 -7.62 3.96
N ASN A 193 -17.13 -8.40 4.50
CA ASN A 193 -16.98 -8.63 5.94
C ASN A 193 -15.89 -7.71 6.51
N LEU A 194 -16.26 -6.85 7.46
CA LEU A 194 -15.32 -5.88 8.04
C LEU A 194 -14.14 -6.54 8.77
N ASN A 195 -14.36 -7.68 9.43
CA ASN A 195 -13.27 -8.42 10.07
C ASN A 195 -12.26 -8.87 9.02
N SER A 196 -12.71 -9.48 7.92
CA SER A 196 -11.84 -9.90 6.82
C SER A 196 -11.11 -8.71 6.19
N LEU A 197 -11.80 -7.58 5.97
CA LEU A 197 -11.20 -6.37 5.42
C LEU A 197 -10.10 -5.80 6.31
N LEU A 198 -10.30 -5.73 7.63
CA LEU A 198 -9.30 -5.20 8.54
C LEU A 198 -8.20 -6.21 8.86
N SER A 199 -8.48 -7.51 8.88
CA SER A 199 -7.46 -8.56 9.05
C SER A 199 -6.58 -8.72 7.81
N GLY A 200 -7.14 -8.59 6.60
CA GLY A 200 -6.41 -8.69 5.32
C GLY A 200 -5.37 -7.60 5.09
N THR A 201 -5.43 -6.51 5.86
CA THR A 201 -4.40 -5.44 5.87
C THR A 201 -3.16 -5.81 6.69
N GLN A 202 -3.15 -6.95 7.40
CA GLN A 202 -2.14 -7.31 8.39
C GLN A 202 -1.29 -8.54 8.00
N VAL A 203 -0.77 -8.58 6.77
CA VAL A 203 0.25 -9.61 6.45
C VAL A 203 1.49 -9.34 7.32
N SER A 204 1.80 -10.25 8.25
CA SER A 204 2.92 -10.06 9.17
C SER A 204 4.26 -10.09 8.43
N GLN A 205 5.22 -9.25 8.87
CA GLN A 205 6.60 -9.29 8.36
C GLN A 205 7.18 -10.71 8.45
N GLU A 206 6.93 -11.46 9.52
CA GLU A 206 7.38 -12.85 9.64
C GLU A 206 6.76 -13.77 8.57
N LYS A 207 5.47 -13.59 8.22
CA LYS A 207 4.82 -14.35 7.14
C LYS A 207 5.42 -13.97 5.78
N VAL A 208 5.67 -12.68 5.54
CA VAL A 208 6.37 -12.19 4.33
C VAL A 208 7.78 -12.76 4.27
N GLU A 209 8.55 -12.73 5.36
CA GLU A 209 9.91 -13.27 5.43
C GLU A 209 9.94 -14.77 5.13
N LYS A 210 9.02 -15.56 5.72
CA LYS A 210 8.90 -17.01 5.44
C LYS A 210 8.51 -17.31 4.01
N ILE A 211 7.59 -16.54 3.43
CA ILE A 211 7.25 -16.63 2.02
C ILE A 211 8.49 -16.29 1.19
N SER A 212 9.15 -15.18 1.51
CA SER A 212 10.31 -14.69 0.79
C SER A 212 11.44 -15.71 0.79
N GLU A 213 11.73 -16.32 1.94
CA GLU A 213 12.69 -17.42 2.12
C GLU A 213 12.37 -18.60 1.19
N ARG A 214 11.14 -19.14 1.24
CA ARG A 214 10.76 -20.31 0.42
C ARG A 214 10.91 -20.05 -1.08
N TYR A 215 10.51 -18.87 -1.54
CA TYR A 215 10.59 -18.52 -2.96
C TYR A 215 12.02 -18.17 -3.38
N SER A 216 12.79 -17.54 -2.49
CA SER A 216 14.22 -17.29 -2.73
C SER A 216 14.98 -18.60 -2.91
N GLU A 217 14.78 -19.58 -2.02
CA GLU A 217 15.37 -20.92 -2.15
C GLU A 217 15.01 -21.57 -3.50
N LEU A 218 13.72 -21.54 -3.86
CA LEU A 218 13.24 -22.10 -5.12
C LEU A 218 13.91 -21.47 -6.35
N ILE A 219 14.07 -20.14 -6.36
CA ILE A 219 14.69 -19.40 -7.47
C ILE A 219 16.19 -19.71 -7.51
N ILE A 220 16.87 -19.67 -6.36
CA ILE A 220 18.31 -19.92 -6.26
C ILE A 220 18.66 -21.32 -6.75
N ASP A 221 17.82 -22.32 -6.46
CA ASP A 221 17.99 -23.69 -6.94
C ASP A 221 17.83 -23.84 -8.47
N LYS A 222 17.16 -22.89 -9.12
CA LYS A 222 16.94 -22.88 -10.58
C LYS A 222 17.98 -22.09 -11.36
N LEU A 223 18.84 -21.33 -10.68
CA LEU A 223 19.92 -20.56 -11.28
C LEU A 223 21.18 -21.42 -11.35
N ASP A 224 21.76 -21.62 -12.53
CA ASP A 224 23.01 -22.38 -12.69
C ASP A 224 24.22 -21.48 -12.39
N ASP A 225 25.29 -22.07 -11.85
CA ASP A 225 26.54 -21.34 -11.58
C ASP A 225 27.14 -20.72 -12.87
N ASP A 226 26.92 -21.38 -14.02
CA ASP A 226 27.38 -20.95 -15.34
C ASP A 226 26.63 -19.71 -15.87
N ASN A 227 25.52 -19.31 -15.25
CA ASN A 227 24.84 -18.05 -15.58
C ASN A 227 25.61 -16.82 -15.09
N PHE A 228 26.64 -17.00 -14.26
CA PHE A 228 27.29 -15.91 -13.53
C PHE A 228 28.77 -15.74 -13.89
N GLU A 229 29.15 -14.50 -14.14
CA GLU A 229 30.53 -14.08 -14.36
C GLU A 229 30.90 -13.00 -13.33
N LYS A 230 32.14 -13.04 -12.83
CA LYS A 230 32.69 -12.06 -11.89
C LYS A 230 34.01 -11.52 -12.41
N GLU A 231 34.15 -10.20 -12.41
CA GLU A 231 35.37 -9.47 -12.76
C GLU A 231 35.55 -8.25 -11.86
N ASP A 232 36.78 -7.74 -11.75
CA ASP A 232 37.06 -6.51 -11.01
C ASP A 232 36.74 -5.30 -11.92
N ASP A 233 36.14 -4.26 -11.36
CA ASP A 233 35.83 -3.02 -12.09
C ASP A 233 35.94 -1.80 -11.16
N LYS A 234 35.98 -0.61 -11.76
CA LYS A 234 36.02 0.68 -11.04
C LYS A 234 34.88 1.55 -11.50
N ILE A 235 34.10 2.07 -10.56
CA ILE A 235 32.97 2.95 -10.84
C ILE A 235 33.04 4.22 -9.99
N ASP A 236 32.40 5.28 -10.49
CA ASP A 236 32.16 6.50 -9.73
C ASP A 236 30.75 6.43 -9.11
N VAL A 237 30.67 6.61 -7.80
CA VAL A 237 29.41 6.65 -7.04
C VAL A 237 29.48 7.87 -6.14
N ASP A 238 28.52 8.78 -6.31
CA ASP A 238 28.48 10.03 -5.54
C ASP A 238 29.77 10.88 -5.65
N GLY A 239 30.45 10.83 -6.81
CA GLY A 239 31.69 11.57 -7.07
C GLY A 239 32.94 10.95 -6.44
N GLU A 240 32.85 9.75 -5.88
CA GLU A 240 33.97 8.97 -5.36
C GLU A 240 34.23 7.73 -6.23
N GLU A 241 35.50 7.50 -6.60
CA GLU A 241 35.92 6.29 -7.31
C GLU A 241 36.00 5.12 -6.32
N LYS A 242 35.21 4.08 -6.56
CA LYS A 242 35.21 2.83 -5.77
C LYS A 242 35.71 1.65 -6.60
N ASP A 243 36.58 0.85 -5.99
CA ASP A 243 36.95 -0.47 -6.50
C ASP A 243 35.79 -1.43 -6.20
N THR A 244 35.32 -2.17 -7.20
CA THR A 244 34.11 -2.99 -7.07
C THR A 244 34.29 -4.35 -7.73
N ASN A 245 33.51 -5.32 -7.27
CA ASN A 245 33.31 -6.57 -8.00
C ASN A 245 32.12 -6.37 -8.94
N LYS A 246 32.37 -6.45 -10.25
CA LYS A 246 31.31 -6.51 -11.25
C LYS A 246 30.86 -7.96 -11.41
N VAL A 247 29.58 -8.20 -11.16
CA VAL A 247 28.97 -9.52 -11.29
C VAL A 247 27.86 -9.47 -12.31
N THR A 248 27.96 -10.31 -13.34
CA THR A 248 26.96 -10.41 -14.41
C THR A 248 26.20 -11.72 -14.31
N MET A 249 24.88 -11.66 -14.26
CA MET A 249 23.95 -12.78 -14.39
C MET A 249 23.27 -12.73 -15.77
N ASN A 250 23.31 -13.83 -16.51
CA ASN A 250 22.60 -13.99 -17.77
C ASN A 250 21.62 -15.17 -17.68
N ILE A 251 20.32 -14.89 -17.79
CA ILE A 251 19.25 -15.90 -17.83
C ILE A 251 18.69 -15.94 -19.25
N SER A 252 18.74 -17.12 -19.87
CA SER A 252 18.14 -17.37 -21.18
C SER A 252 16.61 -17.44 -21.10
N LYS A 253 15.95 -17.30 -22.25
CA LYS A 253 14.49 -17.39 -22.33
C LYS A 253 13.93 -18.72 -21.82
N ALA A 254 14.65 -19.81 -22.06
CA ALA A 254 14.29 -21.15 -21.59
C ALA A 254 14.38 -21.26 -20.05
N GLU A 255 15.41 -20.66 -19.45
CA GLU A 255 15.55 -20.60 -18.00
C GLU A 255 14.49 -19.70 -17.38
N THR A 256 14.18 -18.55 -17.98
CA THR A 256 13.07 -17.68 -17.56
C THR A 256 11.75 -18.45 -17.52
N LYS A 257 11.42 -19.22 -18.57
CA LYS A 257 10.25 -20.10 -18.60
C LYS A 257 10.27 -21.12 -17.45
N SER A 258 11.42 -21.77 -17.23
CA SER A 258 11.60 -22.79 -16.18
C SER A 258 11.39 -22.22 -14.77
N ILE A 259 11.99 -21.06 -14.48
CA ILE A 259 11.84 -20.36 -13.20
C ILE A 259 10.38 -19.97 -12.98
N LEU A 260 9.74 -19.32 -13.97
CA LEU A 260 8.35 -18.90 -13.84
C LEU A 260 7.39 -20.07 -13.62
N THR A 261 7.60 -21.18 -14.36
CA THR A 261 6.80 -22.39 -14.19
C THR A 261 6.93 -22.91 -12.75
N ALA A 262 8.15 -22.99 -12.21
CA ALA A 262 8.38 -23.47 -10.86
C ALA A 262 7.75 -22.57 -9.79
N VAL A 263 7.84 -21.25 -9.96
CA VAL A 263 7.24 -20.26 -9.05
C VAL A 263 5.72 -20.38 -9.02
N LEU A 264 5.08 -20.48 -10.18
CA LEU A 264 3.63 -20.63 -10.27
C LEU A 264 3.17 -21.99 -9.72
N GLU A 265 3.91 -23.07 -9.98
CA GLU A 265 3.63 -24.39 -9.41
C GLU A 265 3.74 -24.37 -7.88
N LYS A 266 4.74 -23.67 -7.35
CA LYS A 266 4.87 -23.47 -5.90
C LYS A 266 3.72 -22.64 -5.33
N ALA A 267 3.34 -21.56 -6.00
CA ALA A 267 2.23 -20.68 -5.59
C ALA A 267 0.88 -21.40 -5.55
N LYS A 268 0.62 -22.28 -6.51
CA LYS A 268 -0.58 -23.12 -6.50
C LYS A 268 -0.73 -23.94 -5.21
N GLU A 269 0.39 -24.41 -4.66
CA GLU A 269 0.41 -25.30 -3.50
C GLU A 269 0.69 -24.58 -2.17
N ASP A 270 1.10 -23.31 -2.21
CA ASP A 270 1.53 -22.55 -1.04
C ASP A 270 0.32 -22.03 -0.24
N LYS A 271 0.11 -22.62 0.94
CA LYS A 271 -1.01 -22.27 1.83
C LYS A 271 -0.93 -20.84 2.36
N ASP A 272 0.25 -20.27 2.51
CA ASP A 272 0.38 -18.91 3.03
C ASP A 272 0.01 -17.89 1.95
N ILE A 273 0.44 -18.11 0.70
CA ILE A 273 0.03 -17.29 -0.44
C ILE A 273 -1.46 -17.47 -0.71
N LYS A 274 -1.94 -18.72 -0.70
CA LYS A 274 -3.36 -19.02 -0.85
C LYS A 274 -4.17 -18.32 0.24
N GLY A 275 -3.76 -18.41 1.50
CA GLY A 275 -4.41 -17.68 2.60
C GLY A 275 -4.43 -16.17 2.37
N ILE A 276 -3.31 -15.55 1.94
CA ILE A 276 -3.30 -14.12 1.61
C ILE A 276 -4.27 -13.79 0.46
N ALA A 277 -4.30 -14.64 -0.57
CA ALA A 277 -5.21 -14.47 -1.70
C ALA A 277 -6.67 -14.73 -1.32
N GLU A 278 -6.95 -15.63 -0.37
CA GLU A 278 -8.27 -15.89 0.20
C GLU A 278 -8.73 -14.73 1.11
N ASP A 279 -7.79 -14.12 1.84
CA ASP A 279 -8.07 -12.98 2.72
C ASP A 279 -8.30 -11.69 1.92
N GLN A 280 -7.68 -11.55 0.74
CA GLN A 280 -7.74 -10.34 -0.10
C GLN A 280 -8.64 -10.48 -1.34
N PHE A 281 -8.92 -11.71 -1.80
CA PHE A 281 -9.70 -12.05 -2.99
C PHE A 281 -10.55 -13.31 -2.75
N ASN A 282 -11.29 -13.77 -3.76
CA ASN A 282 -12.01 -15.04 -3.70
C ASN A 282 -11.05 -16.24 -3.93
N ALA A 283 -11.04 -17.21 -3.01
CA ALA A 283 -10.27 -18.46 -3.07
C ALA A 283 -10.37 -19.20 -4.42
N GLU A 284 -11.58 -19.31 -4.95
CA GLU A 284 -11.87 -20.01 -6.21
C GLU A 284 -11.29 -19.22 -7.39
N ALA A 285 -11.36 -17.89 -7.34
CA ALA A 285 -10.76 -17.03 -8.34
C ALA A 285 -9.21 -17.10 -8.32
N TYR A 286 -8.59 -17.35 -7.17
CA TYR A 286 -7.13 -17.55 -7.08
C TYR A 286 -6.70 -18.86 -7.72
N ASP A 287 -7.36 -19.97 -7.38
CA ASP A 287 -7.03 -21.30 -7.94
C ASP A 287 -7.20 -21.29 -9.47
N ASP A 288 -8.31 -20.74 -9.98
CA ASP A 288 -8.56 -20.60 -11.42
C ASP A 288 -7.52 -19.69 -12.09
N SER A 289 -7.18 -18.55 -11.48
CA SER A 289 -6.21 -17.61 -12.05
C SER A 289 -4.79 -18.19 -12.13
N ILE A 290 -4.37 -18.94 -11.10
CA ILE A 290 -3.08 -19.62 -11.12
C ILE A 290 -3.07 -20.75 -12.13
N ASP A 291 -4.17 -21.49 -12.27
CA ASP A 291 -4.27 -22.57 -13.24
C ASP A 291 -4.23 -22.05 -14.67
N GLU A 292 -4.96 -20.97 -14.98
CA GLU A 292 -4.88 -20.28 -16.27
C GLU A 292 -3.45 -19.78 -16.53
N ALA A 293 -2.80 -19.13 -15.55
CA ALA A 293 -1.44 -18.65 -15.71
C ALA A 293 -0.43 -19.78 -15.93
N LEU A 294 -0.60 -20.91 -15.24
CA LEU A 294 0.23 -22.11 -15.41
C LEU A 294 0.06 -22.74 -16.78
N GLU A 295 -1.18 -22.85 -17.28
CA GLU A 295 -1.46 -23.33 -18.62
C GLU A 295 -0.85 -22.40 -19.68
N GLU A 296 -1.07 -21.09 -19.57
CA GLU A 296 -0.50 -20.09 -20.47
C GLU A 296 1.04 -20.20 -20.53
N VAL A 297 1.71 -20.32 -19.39
CA VAL A 297 3.18 -20.44 -19.31
C VAL A 297 3.68 -21.77 -19.87
N LYS A 298 2.97 -22.88 -19.60
CA LYS A 298 3.35 -24.21 -20.09
C LYS A 298 3.21 -24.32 -21.60
N ASP A 299 2.14 -23.77 -22.17
CA ASP A 299 1.82 -23.83 -23.60
C ASP A 299 2.63 -22.85 -24.45
N ALA A 300 3.04 -21.69 -23.90
CA ALA A 300 3.84 -20.69 -24.62
C ALA A 300 5.19 -21.25 -25.08
N ASP A 301 5.66 -20.88 -26.27
CA ASP A 301 7.00 -21.26 -26.72
C ASP A 301 8.06 -20.57 -25.85
N LYS A 302 9.21 -21.23 -25.62
CA LYS A 302 10.33 -20.64 -24.85
C LYS A 302 10.76 -19.28 -25.41
N ASP A 303 10.62 -19.07 -26.71
CA ASP A 303 11.06 -17.84 -27.34
C ASP A 303 10.18 -16.66 -26.91
N GLU A 304 8.92 -16.90 -26.51
CA GLU A 304 7.99 -15.86 -26.02
C GLU A 304 8.40 -15.26 -24.67
N PHE A 305 9.37 -15.87 -23.98
CA PHE A 305 9.89 -15.40 -22.71
C PHE A 305 11.06 -14.43 -22.93
N PRO A 306 11.24 -13.43 -22.06
CA PRO A 306 12.38 -12.54 -22.16
C PRO A 306 13.66 -13.24 -21.69
N SER A 307 14.79 -12.84 -22.29
CA SER A 307 16.10 -13.08 -21.70
C SER A 307 16.41 -11.96 -20.71
N ILE A 308 17.08 -12.29 -19.61
CA ILE A 308 17.42 -11.34 -18.55
C ILE A 308 18.94 -11.22 -18.48
N LYS A 309 19.44 -9.99 -18.49
CA LYS A 309 20.82 -9.68 -18.15
C LYS A 309 20.82 -8.73 -16.98
N SER A 310 21.39 -9.14 -15.85
CA SER A 310 21.58 -8.29 -14.68
C SER A 310 23.07 -8.13 -14.43
N VAL A 311 23.54 -6.89 -14.37
CA VAL A 311 24.91 -6.55 -13.99
C VAL A 311 24.83 -5.73 -12.73
N ILE A 312 25.58 -6.14 -11.71
CA ILE A 312 25.73 -5.39 -10.47
C ILE A 312 27.20 -5.07 -10.26
N TRP A 313 27.47 -3.95 -9.62
CA TRP A 313 28.78 -3.62 -9.08
C TRP A 313 28.62 -3.56 -7.57
N GLU A 314 29.30 -4.46 -6.88
CA GLU A 314 29.22 -4.56 -5.43
C GLU A 314 30.54 -4.19 -4.77
N ASP A 315 30.42 -3.57 -3.60
CA ASP A 315 31.49 -3.31 -2.64
C ASP A 315 31.01 -3.79 -1.27
N ASP A 316 31.79 -4.64 -0.62
CA ASP A 316 31.42 -5.28 0.65
C ASP A 316 29.98 -5.87 0.70
N ASN A 317 29.53 -6.47 -0.41
CA ASN A 317 28.17 -7.01 -0.61
C ASN A 317 27.04 -5.96 -0.65
N GLN A 318 27.37 -4.68 -0.75
CA GLN A 318 26.40 -3.65 -1.10
C GLN A 318 26.43 -3.42 -2.61
N ILE A 319 25.27 -3.43 -3.25
CA ILE A 319 25.13 -3.09 -4.67
C ILE A 319 25.17 -1.58 -4.79
N LEU A 320 26.26 -1.08 -5.38
CA LEU A 320 26.48 0.34 -5.60
C LEU A 320 25.95 0.82 -6.95
N LYS A 321 25.94 -0.07 -7.94
CA LYS A 321 25.40 0.17 -9.27
C LYS A 321 24.69 -1.07 -9.80
N ARG A 322 23.63 -0.88 -10.56
CA ARG A 322 22.89 -1.94 -11.25
C ARG A 322 22.55 -1.54 -12.67
N ASP A 323 22.74 -2.47 -13.60
CA ASP A 323 22.20 -2.43 -14.96
C ASP A 323 21.45 -3.75 -15.22
N LEU A 324 20.11 -3.69 -15.23
CA LEU A 324 19.22 -4.80 -15.54
C LEU A 324 18.56 -4.56 -16.89
N THR A 325 18.56 -5.56 -17.76
CA THR A 325 17.90 -5.51 -19.07
C THR A 325 17.08 -6.78 -19.30
N LEU A 326 15.81 -6.60 -19.62
CA LEU A 326 14.90 -7.66 -20.06
C LEU A 326 14.63 -7.46 -21.54
N LYS A 327 14.92 -8.47 -22.36
CA LYS A 327 14.73 -8.43 -23.81
C LYS A 327 13.70 -9.44 -24.26
N ASP A 328 12.62 -8.97 -24.85
CA ASP A 328 11.60 -9.84 -25.43
C ASP A 328 11.94 -10.26 -26.89
N ASN A 329 11.01 -10.94 -27.56
CA ASN A 329 11.13 -11.31 -28.97
C ASN A 329 10.92 -10.15 -29.95
N SER A 330 10.20 -9.10 -29.55
CA SER A 330 9.82 -7.98 -30.41
C SER A 330 10.92 -6.91 -30.47
N GLY A 331 11.96 -7.03 -29.64
CA GLY A 331 13.03 -6.05 -29.51
C GLY A 331 12.68 -4.94 -28.52
N ALA A 332 11.57 -5.07 -27.78
CA ALA A 332 11.26 -4.20 -26.66
C ALA A 332 12.20 -4.56 -25.50
N ASP A 333 12.98 -3.57 -25.07
CA ASP A 333 13.92 -3.67 -23.96
C ASP A 333 13.32 -2.91 -22.76
N ILE A 334 13.07 -3.61 -21.65
CA ILE A 334 12.92 -2.93 -20.35
C ILE A 334 14.30 -2.85 -19.73
N LYS A 335 14.70 -1.66 -19.28
CA LYS A 335 15.99 -1.44 -18.63
C LYS A 335 15.78 -0.78 -17.29
N LEU A 336 16.50 -1.24 -16.28
CA LEU A 336 16.66 -0.56 -15.00
C LEU A 336 18.16 -0.29 -14.85
N GLU A 337 18.54 0.97 -14.77
CA GLU A 337 19.91 1.37 -14.50
C GLU A 337 19.96 2.36 -13.35
N GLY A 338 20.99 2.29 -12.51
CA GLY A 338 21.10 3.23 -11.42
C GLY A 338 22.20 2.92 -10.43
N THR A 339 22.38 3.85 -9.50
CA THR A 339 23.33 3.77 -8.39
C THR A 339 22.62 3.96 -7.06
N SER A 340 23.15 3.31 -6.04
CA SER A 340 22.72 3.51 -4.66
C SER A 340 23.91 3.50 -3.72
N LEU A 341 23.80 4.27 -2.64
CA LEU A 341 24.72 4.21 -1.52
C LEU A 341 23.87 4.23 -0.24
N ILE A 342 24.10 3.27 0.64
CA ILE A 342 23.41 3.15 1.92
C ILE A 342 24.47 3.06 3.03
N ASP A 343 24.54 4.09 3.84
CA ASP A 343 25.39 4.20 5.02
C ASP A 343 24.52 4.55 6.24
N ASP A 344 25.10 4.54 7.44
CA ASP A 344 24.40 4.83 8.70
C ASP A 344 23.79 6.24 8.74
N ASP A 345 24.40 7.20 8.04
CA ASP A 345 24.03 8.61 8.02
C ASP A 345 23.61 9.13 6.65
N LYS A 346 23.63 8.29 5.61
CA LYS A 346 23.35 8.71 4.24
C LYS A 346 22.68 7.62 3.42
N LEU A 347 21.61 7.98 2.73
CA LEU A 347 21.01 7.16 1.69
C LEU A 347 20.99 7.98 0.40
N VAL A 348 21.56 7.46 -0.68
CA VAL A 348 21.52 8.05 -2.03
C VAL A 348 20.89 7.05 -2.98
N MET A 349 19.97 7.51 -3.83
CA MET A 349 19.35 6.71 -4.87
C MET A 349 19.29 7.51 -6.17
N ASP A 350 19.81 6.96 -7.26
CA ASP A 350 19.60 7.45 -8.62
C ASP A 350 19.28 6.26 -9.51
N TYR A 351 18.01 6.04 -9.80
CA TYR A 351 17.52 4.94 -10.61
C TYR A 351 16.66 5.44 -11.75
N ASN A 352 16.80 4.77 -12.89
CA ASN A 352 16.07 5.05 -14.11
C ASN A 352 15.53 3.73 -14.66
N VAL A 353 14.21 3.68 -14.88
CA VAL A 353 13.53 2.58 -15.55
C VAL A 353 13.10 3.06 -16.93
N PHE A 354 13.54 2.36 -17.97
CA PHE A 354 13.19 2.62 -19.35
C PHE A 354 12.32 1.50 -19.89
N ALA A 355 11.24 1.86 -20.56
CA ALA A 355 10.40 0.95 -21.32
C ALA A 355 9.98 1.65 -22.62
N ASP A 356 10.49 1.15 -23.75
CA ASP A 356 10.32 1.79 -25.06
C ASP A 356 10.77 3.27 -25.07
N GLU A 357 9.87 4.23 -25.32
CA GLU A 357 10.14 5.67 -25.29
C GLU A 357 9.90 6.30 -23.90
N SER A 358 9.39 5.53 -22.93
CA SER A 358 9.07 6.02 -21.60
C SER A 358 10.20 5.80 -20.60
N LYS A 359 10.38 6.75 -19.69
CA LYS A 359 11.35 6.76 -18.61
C LYS A 359 10.66 7.13 -17.28
N ILE A 360 10.93 6.34 -16.24
CA ILE A 360 10.63 6.70 -14.85
C ILE A 360 11.96 6.86 -14.13
N SER A 361 12.16 7.94 -13.39
CA SER A 361 13.40 8.19 -12.64
C SER A 361 13.13 8.48 -11.18
N LEU A 362 13.91 7.89 -10.28
CA LEU A 362 13.98 8.22 -8.86
C LEU A 362 15.39 8.74 -8.57
N ASN A 363 15.52 10.02 -8.23
CA ASN A 363 16.80 10.60 -7.83
C ASN A 363 16.66 11.34 -6.50
N GLY A 364 17.56 11.11 -5.56
CA GLY A 364 17.54 11.82 -4.31
C GLY A 364 18.49 11.29 -3.26
N ASP A 365 18.53 12.03 -2.15
CA ASP A 365 19.31 11.69 -0.99
C ASP A 365 18.57 11.96 0.32
N SER A 366 18.94 11.21 1.35
CA SER A 366 18.60 11.43 2.74
C SER A 366 19.90 11.50 3.52
N THR A 367 20.07 12.57 4.29
CA THR A 367 21.26 12.79 5.11
C THR A 367 20.86 12.96 6.57
N LYS A 368 21.66 12.38 7.46
CA LYS A 368 21.48 12.42 8.90
C LYS A 368 22.58 13.25 9.55
N GLU A 369 22.19 14.20 10.41
CA GLU A 369 23.09 14.89 11.33
C GLU A 369 22.48 14.84 12.74
N ASP A 370 23.13 14.09 13.64
CA ASP A 370 22.58 13.72 14.95
C ASP A 370 21.20 13.02 14.82
N ASP A 371 20.15 13.57 15.45
CA ASP A 371 18.77 13.07 15.40
C ASP A 371 17.90 13.84 14.38
N LYS A 372 18.52 14.37 13.32
CA LYS A 372 17.83 15.11 12.26
C LYS A 372 18.11 14.49 10.90
N TYR A 373 17.08 14.40 10.08
CA TYR A 373 17.20 13.97 8.69
C TYR A 373 16.78 15.10 7.75
N ASP A 374 17.49 15.26 6.64
CA ASP A 374 17.11 16.10 5.50
C ASP A 374 17.00 15.21 4.26
N ASP A 375 15.78 15.11 3.74
CA ASP A 375 15.44 14.28 2.59
C ASP A 375 15.13 15.17 1.39
N LYS A 376 15.61 14.77 0.21
CA LYS A 376 15.28 15.37 -1.07
C LYS A 376 15.18 14.27 -2.11
N TYR A 377 13.97 14.01 -2.59
CA TYR A 377 13.72 13.02 -3.63
C TYR A 377 12.93 13.63 -4.78
N THR A 378 13.22 13.19 -6.00
CA THR A 378 12.51 13.54 -7.22
C THR A 378 12.11 12.26 -7.93
N LEU A 379 10.81 12.09 -8.14
CA LEU A 379 10.24 11.03 -8.96
C LEU A 379 9.79 11.65 -10.30
N GLY A 380 10.53 11.38 -11.36
CA GLY A 380 10.27 11.87 -12.71
C GLY A 380 9.56 10.83 -13.57
N PHE A 381 8.67 11.29 -14.44
CA PHE A 381 7.97 10.52 -15.44
C PHE A 381 8.07 11.23 -16.79
N ASP A 382 8.57 10.53 -17.78
CA ASP A 382 8.72 10.99 -19.16
C ASP A 382 8.14 9.92 -20.07
N ASP A 383 7.14 10.25 -20.89
CA ASP A 383 6.54 9.33 -21.87
C ASP A 383 7.00 9.59 -23.31
N GLY A 384 8.02 10.44 -23.50
CA GLY A 384 8.53 10.90 -24.79
C GLY A 384 7.74 12.07 -25.38
N ILE A 385 6.56 12.39 -24.84
CA ILE A 385 5.69 13.50 -25.27
C ILE A 385 5.52 14.51 -24.13
N LYS A 386 5.47 14.05 -22.89
CA LYS A 386 5.21 14.81 -21.68
C LYS A 386 6.19 14.41 -20.59
N GLU A 387 6.65 15.42 -19.87
CA GLU A 387 7.42 15.28 -18.65
C GLU A 387 6.57 15.74 -17.46
N SER A 388 6.67 15.01 -16.36
CA SER A 388 6.11 15.38 -15.07
C SER A 388 7.03 14.88 -13.97
N ASP A 389 7.04 15.57 -12.85
CA ASP A 389 7.84 15.18 -11.69
C ASP A 389 7.12 15.45 -10.39
N ILE A 390 7.48 14.66 -9.38
CA ILE A 390 7.07 14.85 -7.99
C ILE A 390 8.36 15.03 -7.19
N LYS A 391 8.57 16.22 -6.63
CA LYS A 391 9.66 16.48 -5.70
C LYS A 391 9.14 16.41 -4.27
N VAL A 392 9.83 15.67 -3.43
CA VAL A 392 9.55 15.57 -2.00
C VAL A 392 10.77 16.08 -1.25
N THR A 393 10.56 17.08 -0.40
CA THR A 393 11.56 17.49 0.59
C THR A 393 11.01 17.26 1.97
N ASN A 394 11.85 16.82 2.90
CA ASN A 394 11.46 16.60 4.28
C ASN A 394 12.59 16.94 5.23
N LYS A 395 12.26 17.61 6.34
CA LYS A 395 13.14 17.84 7.47
C LYS A 395 12.55 17.17 8.67
N GLU A 396 13.21 16.10 9.09
CA GLU A 396 12.83 15.32 10.25
C GLU A 396 13.64 15.76 11.48
N THR A 397 13.02 15.75 12.65
CA THR A 397 13.70 15.82 13.94
C THR A 397 13.11 14.79 14.89
N VAL A 398 13.97 14.01 15.53
CA VAL A 398 13.59 13.01 16.53
C VAL A 398 14.05 13.46 17.92
N ASP A 399 13.16 13.34 18.91
CA ASP A 399 13.45 13.54 20.34
C ASP A 399 12.77 12.42 21.14
N GLY A 400 13.50 11.32 21.36
CA GLY A 400 13.02 10.15 22.07
C GLY A 400 11.85 9.47 21.35
N ASN A 401 10.64 9.62 21.88
CA ASN A 401 9.41 9.06 21.30
C ASN A 401 8.66 10.04 20.40
N LYS A 402 9.19 11.25 20.19
CA LYS A 402 8.58 12.29 19.37
C LYS A 402 9.33 12.46 18.06
N ARG A 403 8.59 12.57 16.97
CA ARG A 403 9.11 12.91 15.64
C ARG A 403 8.35 14.11 15.10
N THR A 404 9.07 15.01 14.45
CA THR A 404 8.46 16.10 13.67
C THR A 404 9.03 16.06 12.26
N ASP A 405 8.14 15.88 11.30
CA ASP A 405 8.43 15.95 9.88
C ASP A 405 7.89 17.28 9.34
N LYS A 406 8.71 18.04 8.63
CA LYS A 406 8.28 19.26 7.94
C LYS A 406 8.81 19.23 6.52
N GLY A 407 7.92 19.28 5.54
CA GLY A 407 8.31 19.10 4.16
C GLY A 407 7.34 19.69 3.16
N ASP A 408 7.71 19.54 1.90
CA ASP A 408 6.99 20.04 0.75
C ASP A 408 6.93 18.94 -0.32
N ILE A 409 5.76 18.79 -0.94
CA ILE A 409 5.52 17.95 -2.11
C ILE A 409 5.20 18.88 -3.27
N GLU A 410 6.08 18.96 -4.25
CA GLU A 410 5.90 19.72 -5.48
C GLU A 410 5.51 18.76 -6.60
N ILE A 411 4.32 18.95 -7.17
CA ILE A 411 3.83 18.17 -8.29
C ILE A 411 3.86 19.06 -9.53
N SER A 412 4.75 18.72 -10.46
CA SER A 412 4.89 19.38 -11.75
C SER A 412 4.27 18.49 -12.82
N ALA A 413 3.17 18.91 -13.42
CA ALA A 413 2.48 18.16 -14.47
C ALA A 413 2.31 19.03 -15.73
N ASN A 414 3.18 18.83 -16.72
CA ASN A 414 3.28 19.64 -17.94
C ASN A 414 3.65 21.12 -17.66
N TYR A 415 2.66 21.96 -17.31
CA TYR A 415 2.80 23.41 -17.12
C TYR A 415 2.18 23.91 -15.81
N ASP A 416 1.45 23.03 -15.11
CA ASP A 416 0.85 23.35 -13.82
C ASP A 416 1.76 22.79 -12.73
N GLU A 417 2.07 23.63 -11.77
CA GLU A 417 2.84 23.29 -10.58
C GLU A 417 1.91 23.43 -9.38
N THR A 418 1.86 22.41 -8.53
CA THR A 418 1.12 22.44 -7.27
C THR A 418 2.07 22.07 -6.15
N THR A 419 2.17 22.95 -5.16
CA THR A 419 2.91 22.68 -3.93
C THR A 419 1.95 22.32 -2.81
N ILE A 420 2.32 21.28 -2.07
CA ILE A 420 1.64 20.83 -0.85
C ILE A 420 2.68 20.87 0.26
N GLU A 421 2.53 21.80 1.21
CA GLU A 421 3.37 21.87 2.40
C GLU A 421 2.76 20.96 3.48
N TYR A 422 3.58 20.30 4.29
CA TYR A 422 3.09 19.53 5.43
C TYR A 422 3.95 19.70 6.68
N VAL A 423 3.29 19.58 7.84
CA VAL A 423 3.92 19.46 9.15
C VAL A 423 3.26 18.32 9.89
N ASN A 424 4.00 17.25 10.16
CA ASN A 424 3.51 16.09 10.88
C ASN A 424 4.27 15.96 12.21
N LYS A 425 3.55 16.00 13.33
CA LYS A 425 4.10 15.70 14.64
C LYS A 425 3.55 14.37 15.11
N LEU A 426 4.43 13.44 15.40
CA LEU A 426 4.10 12.11 15.87
C LEU A 426 4.69 11.90 17.26
N GLU A 427 3.94 11.29 18.17
CA GLU A 427 4.42 10.80 19.45
C GLU A 427 4.06 9.32 19.59
N THR A 428 5.05 8.44 19.55
CA THR A 428 4.85 6.98 19.58
C THR A 428 5.34 6.40 20.90
N ASP A 429 4.45 6.29 21.89
CA ASP A 429 4.75 5.69 23.19
C ASP A 429 4.43 4.19 23.20
N VAL A 430 5.41 3.41 22.74
CA VAL A 430 5.33 1.94 22.68
C VAL A 430 5.08 1.32 24.06
N LYS A 431 5.52 1.96 25.16
CA LYS A 431 5.37 1.42 26.52
C LYS A 431 3.94 1.59 27.04
N ASN A 432 3.33 2.72 26.73
CA ASN A 432 1.96 3.03 27.13
C ASN A 432 0.92 2.68 26.05
N ASN A 433 1.34 1.98 24.99
CA ASN A 433 0.46 1.50 23.92
C ASN A 433 -0.34 2.64 23.25
N SER A 434 0.26 3.81 23.09
CA SER A 434 -0.39 4.96 22.47
C SER A 434 0.49 5.62 21.41
N GLN A 435 -0.13 6.04 20.31
CA GLN A 435 0.48 6.90 19.30
C GLN A 435 -0.43 8.11 19.07
N LYS A 436 0.15 9.32 18.99
CA LYS A 436 -0.58 10.56 18.72
C LYS A 436 -0.01 11.25 17.50
N GLN A 437 -0.87 11.82 16.69
CA GLN A 437 -0.50 12.53 15.46
C GLN A 437 -1.17 13.91 15.42
N ASP A 438 -0.44 14.90 14.94
CA ASP A 438 -0.93 16.24 14.59
C ASP A 438 -0.32 16.60 13.24
N LEU A 439 -1.13 16.49 12.18
CA LEU A 439 -0.73 16.64 10.79
C LEU A 439 -1.45 17.83 10.16
N ASP A 440 -0.68 18.81 9.71
CA ASP A 440 -1.15 19.94 8.91
C ASP A 440 -0.72 19.72 7.46
N ILE A 441 -1.65 19.84 6.51
CA ILE A 441 -1.42 19.77 5.07
C ILE A 441 -1.93 21.09 4.47
N THR A 442 -1.05 21.88 3.87
CA THR A 442 -1.39 23.18 3.28
C THR A 442 -1.18 23.15 1.77
N THR A 443 -2.15 23.63 1.01
CA THR A 443 -2.04 23.79 -0.44
C THR A 443 -2.65 25.12 -0.88
N GLU A 444 -2.21 25.64 -2.02
CA GLU A 444 -2.71 26.91 -2.56
C GLU A 444 -3.89 26.68 -3.51
N VAL A 445 -5.02 27.31 -3.24
CA VAL A 445 -6.20 27.32 -4.11
C VAL A 445 -6.52 28.76 -4.49
N GLN A 446 -6.45 29.09 -5.79
CA GLN A 446 -6.65 30.45 -6.31
C GLN A 446 -5.83 31.53 -5.57
N TYR A 447 -4.54 31.24 -5.31
CA TYR A 447 -3.61 32.12 -4.59
C TYR A 447 -3.94 32.35 -3.11
N GLU A 448 -4.70 31.45 -2.50
CA GLU A 448 -5.03 31.48 -1.08
C GLU A 448 -4.69 30.13 -0.43
N PRO A 449 -4.03 30.11 0.74
CA PRO A 449 -3.64 28.88 1.41
C PRO A 449 -4.84 28.21 2.07
N VAL A 450 -5.06 26.93 1.79
CA VAL A 450 -6.04 26.09 2.48
C VAL A 450 -5.29 25.03 3.28
N THR A 451 -5.56 24.94 4.58
CA THR A 451 -4.90 23.98 5.47
C THR A 451 -5.89 22.95 5.97
N ILE A 452 -5.59 21.67 5.76
CA ILE A 452 -6.29 20.53 6.37
C ILE A 452 -5.50 20.13 7.60
N ASN A 453 -6.14 20.09 8.76
CA ASN A 453 -5.54 19.71 10.04
C ASN A 453 -6.14 18.36 10.45
N ILE A 454 -5.30 17.36 10.70
CA ILE A 454 -5.68 16.00 11.08
C ILE A 454 -5.02 15.67 12.41
N LYS A 455 -5.83 15.40 13.44
CA LYS A 455 -5.35 14.92 14.74
C LYS A 455 -5.68 13.46 14.90
N GLY A 456 -4.67 12.66 15.19
CA GLY A 456 -4.81 11.22 15.36
C GLY A 456 -4.48 10.76 16.77
N GLU A 457 -5.21 9.77 17.28
CA GLU A 457 -4.83 8.98 18.43
C GLU A 457 -5.06 7.49 18.12
N THR A 458 -4.00 6.70 18.24
CA THR A 458 -4.05 5.24 18.16
C THR A 458 -3.74 4.65 19.52
N LYS A 459 -4.56 3.71 20.00
CA LYS A 459 -4.34 2.97 21.24
C LYS A 459 -4.37 1.47 20.99
N LEU A 460 -3.47 0.74 21.62
CA LEU A 460 -3.46 -0.74 21.60
C LEU A 460 -4.08 -1.29 22.87
N LYS A 461 -4.54 -2.55 22.81
CA LYS A 461 -5.27 -3.26 23.87
C LYS A 461 -6.58 -2.58 24.27
N GLU A 462 -7.16 -1.82 23.35
CA GLU A 462 -8.47 -1.22 23.56
C GLU A 462 -9.59 -2.21 23.28
N ASP A 463 -10.62 -2.20 24.11
CA ASP A 463 -11.82 -3.00 23.88
C ASP A 463 -12.64 -2.39 22.72
N ILE A 464 -12.87 -3.18 21.67
CA ILE A 464 -13.76 -2.76 20.59
C ILE A 464 -15.22 -2.92 21.04
N LYS A 465 -15.92 -1.79 21.12
CA LYS A 465 -17.29 -1.67 21.65
C LYS A 465 -18.20 -1.00 20.62
N PHE A 466 -19.36 -1.60 20.42
CA PHE A 466 -20.46 -1.09 19.59
C PHE A 466 -21.79 -1.68 20.08
N ASP A 467 -22.91 -1.02 19.78
CA ASP A 467 -24.23 -1.50 20.16
C ASP A 467 -24.71 -2.65 19.25
N LYS A 468 -25.37 -3.62 19.87
CA LYS A 468 -26.00 -4.78 19.22
C LYS A 468 -27.42 -5.04 19.73
N ALA A 469 -27.87 -4.28 20.73
CA ALA A 469 -29.14 -4.52 21.39
C ALA A 469 -30.30 -4.21 20.44
N GLY A 470 -31.25 -5.15 20.32
CA GLY A 470 -32.43 -4.94 19.49
C GLY A 470 -32.18 -4.96 17.98
N ALA A 471 -30.97 -5.31 17.52
CA ALA A 471 -30.60 -5.21 16.12
C ALA A 471 -31.54 -6.00 15.19
N LYS A 472 -32.12 -5.30 14.21
CA LYS A 472 -33.04 -5.86 13.21
C LYS A 472 -32.27 -6.64 12.15
N ASP A 473 -32.74 -7.84 11.86
CA ASP A 473 -32.08 -8.78 10.97
C ASP A 473 -32.44 -8.51 9.50
N LEU A 474 -31.45 -8.07 8.71
CA LEU A 474 -31.61 -7.76 7.29
C LEU A 474 -31.79 -9.03 6.44
N ASN A 475 -31.21 -10.16 6.87
CA ASN A 475 -31.31 -11.44 6.15
C ASN A 475 -32.77 -11.91 6.08
N THR A 476 -33.51 -11.71 7.16
CA THR A 476 -34.91 -12.17 7.33
C THR A 476 -35.96 -11.08 7.13
N MET A 477 -35.56 -9.85 6.84
CA MET A 477 -36.47 -8.73 6.64
C MET A 477 -37.40 -8.97 5.44
N SER A 478 -38.69 -8.64 5.60
CA SER A 478 -39.65 -8.74 4.51
C SER A 478 -39.46 -7.61 3.49
N ASN A 479 -39.80 -7.83 2.21
CA ASN A 479 -39.76 -6.78 1.18
C ASN A 479 -40.56 -5.52 1.56
N ASN A 480 -41.64 -5.69 2.33
CA ASN A 480 -42.46 -4.58 2.78
C ASN A 480 -41.77 -3.76 3.87
N ASP A 481 -41.10 -4.41 4.82
CA ASP A 481 -40.31 -3.71 5.85
C ASP A 481 -39.05 -3.09 5.25
N PHE A 482 -38.48 -3.73 4.24
CA PHE A 482 -37.38 -3.16 3.46
C PHE A 482 -37.79 -1.89 2.70
N SER A 483 -38.98 -1.89 2.10
CA SER A 483 -39.54 -0.69 1.46
C SER A 483 -39.83 0.43 2.47
N LYS A 484 -40.03 0.11 3.75
CA LYS A 484 -40.12 1.12 4.83
C LYS A 484 -38.74 1.63 5.20
N LEU A 485 -37.75 0.75 5.36
CA LEU A 485 -36.35 1.13 5.60
C LEU A 485 -35.81 2.08 4.53
N GLN A 486 -36.09 1.83 3.25
CA GLN A 486 -35.68 2.76 2.18
C GLN A 486 -36.33 4.14 2.29
N LYS A 487 -37.60 4.19 2.75
CA LYS A 487 -38.29 5.47 2.99
C LYS A 487 -37.75 6.17 4.22
N GLU A 488 -37.53 5.44 5.30
CA GLU A 488 -36.89 5.91 6.53
C GLU A 488 -35.54 6.57 6.23
N ILE A 489 -34.66 5.89 5.49
CA ILE A 489 -33.38 6.45 5.05
C ILE A 489 -33.58 7.75 4.26
N SER A 490 -34.53 7.77 3.32
CA SER A 490 -34.80 8.95 2.50
C SER A 490 -35.32 10.13 3.33
N ASP A 491 -36.28 9.86 4.23
CA ASP A 491 -36.92 10.88 5.06
C ASP A 491 -35.91 11.44 6.08
N ASN A 492 -35.16 10.57 6.77
CA ASN A 492 -34.14 10.99 7.74
C ASN A 492 -32.98 11.73 7.07
N ALA A 493 -32.55 11.32 5.87
CA ALA A 493 -31.54 12.05 5.11
C ALA A 493 -32.03 13.44 4.68
N GLU A 494 -33.31 13.58 4.29
CA GLU A 494 -33.91 14.87 3.97
C GLU A 494 -33.94 15.79 5.20
N ASP A 495 -34.28 15.24 6.37
CA ASP A 495 -34.35 16.01 7.61
C ASP A 495 -32.96 16.45 8.10
N ILE A 496 -31.94 15.57 8.04
CA ILE A 496 -30.55 15.95 8.30
C ILE A 496 -30.11 17.08 7.36
N LEU A 497 -30.44 17.00 6.07
CA LEU A 497 -30.07 18.03 5.10
C LEU A 497 -30.77 19.36 5.39
N LYS A 498 -32.04 19.35 5.80
CA LYS A 498 -32.75 20.58 6.22
C LYS A 498 -32.12 21.20 7.44
N ASP A 499 -31.76 20.40 8.44
CA ASP A 499 -31.13 20.88 9.67
C ASP A 499 -29.77 21.52 9.36
N VAL A 500 -28.95 20.87 8.52
CA VAL A 500 -27.66 21.42 8.06
C VAL A 500 -27.84 22.74 7.31
N VAL A 501 -28.78 22.81 6.35
CA VAL A 501 -29.03 24.06 5.59
C VAL A 501 -29.43 25.19 6.51
N LYS A 502 -30.28 24.91 7.50
CA LYS A 502 -30.73 25.90 8.47
C LYS A 502 -29.56 26.40 9.34
N ASP A 503 -28.69 25.50 9.81
CA ASP A 503 -27.53 25.88 10.62
C ASP A 503 -26.51 26.71 9.82
N LEU A 504 -26.42 26.49 8.51
CA LEU A 504 -25.63 27.33 7.61
C LEU A 504 -26.24 28.74 7.41
N GLU A 505 -27.57 28.87 7.40
CA GLU A 505 -28.27 30.17 7.27
C GLU A 505 -28.27 30.98 8.57
N ASP A 506 -28.23 30.33 9.74
CA ASP A 506 -28.29 30.97 11.06
C ASP A 506 -26.92 31.50 11.55
N LYS A 507 -25.81 31.19 10.85
CA LYS A 507 -24.43 31.65 11.17
C LYS A 507 -23.94 32.76 10.23
#